data_AF-A0A955PBT6-F1
#
_entry.id   AF-A0A955PBT6-F1
#
_cell.length_a   1.000
_cell.length_b   1.000
_cell.length_c   1.000
_cell.angle_alpha   90.00
_cell.angle_beta   90.00
_cell.angle_gamma   90.00
#
_symmetry.space_group_name_H-M   'P 1'
#
loop_
_entity.id
_entity.type
_entity.pdbx_description
1 polymer ?
#
loop_
_entity_poly.entity_id
_entity_poly.type
_entity_poly.pdbx_seq_one_letter_code
_entity_poly.pdbx_strand_id
1 'polypeptide(L)'
;MYKFRSLFKIFLCVLTALLFQTQSHSESEPLDFEKGERIAIIGNTFAERMHHYGYFETFLQGLYPDKNLIIRNLGWSADEIDLKPREDKVPVEDDWLSSLKPDTIIACFGLNESYDGIGAIPEFEERLEKYIDHLLDSNFNGKGNTQLILVSPIAYEQMSEHIPDADSRNEILETYAKAMEEVAARRGVQFIDLFTPTLPLVKESVQSGKPLTINGIHLNQLGYWHVSRLMANAFGFVEPEVGGDPEEHRKAEDLREVINEKNRQFFYRYRPLNSCYIWGQRKEP
;
A
#
# COMPACT_ATOMS: atom_id res chain seq x y z
N MET A 1 -12.90 77.23 23.93
CA MET A 1 -12.69 76.15 24.90
C MET A 1 -11.95 75.00 24.22
N TYR A 2 -10.76 74.68 24.74
CA TYR A 2 -10.03 73.38 24.73
C TYR A 2 -9.85 72.62 23.40
N LYS A 3 -8.65 72.70 22.80
CA LYS A 3 -7.47 71.78 22.90
C LYS A 3 -7.56 70.56 21.97
N PHE A 4 -6.75 70.51 20.90
CA PHE A 4 -5.45 69.81 20.83
C PHE A 4 -5.50 68.33 21.28
N ARG A 5 -5.37 67.39 20.33
CA ARG A 5 -4.59 66.14 20.49
C ARG A 5 -4.54 65.29 19.20
N SER A 6 -3.32 65.19 18.65
CA SER A 6 -2.68 63.98 18.07
C SER A 6 -3.30 63.44 16.75
N LEU A 7 -2.69 63.53 15.55
CA LEU A 7 -1.27 63.40 15.18
C LEU A 7 -0.56 62.28 15.95
N PHE A 8 -1.05 61.05 15.80
CA PHE A 8 -0.31 59.79 15.88
C PHE A 8 -1.30 58.66 15.57
N LYS A 9 -0.92 57.73 14.67
CA LYS A 9 -1.66 56.52 14.18
C LYS A 9 -1.93 56.46 12.67
N ILE A 10 -1.18 57.22 11.85
CA ILE A 10 -0.85 56.81 10.48
C ILE A 10 0.54 56.18 10.52
N PHE A 11 0.68 55.06 11.24
CA PHE A 11 1.89 54.23 11.21
C PHE A 11 1.68 52.88 11.93
N LEU A 12 0.59 52.15 11.66
CA LEU A 12 0.48 50.74 12.12
C LEU A 12 -0.63 49.94 11.42
N CYS A 13 -0.72 49.97 10.09
CA CYS A 13 -1.54 49.00 9.33
C CYS A 13 -0.91 48.63 7.98
N VAL A 14 0.43 48.72 7.84
CA VAL A 14 1.17 48.27 6.65
C VAL A 14 2.08 47.06 7.00
N LEU A 15 1.89 46.44 8.17
CA LEU A 15 2.74 45.34 8.63
C LEU A 15 1.96 44.15 9.22
N THR A 16 0.81 43.81 8.63
CA THR A 16 0.06 42.57 8.92
C THR A 16 -0.49 41.94 7.64
N ALA A 17 0.28 42.01 6.55
CA ALA A 17 -0.01 41.33 5.28
C ALA A 17 1.15 40.42 4.83
N LEU A 18 1.96 39.95 5.79
CA LEU A 18 3.02 38.98 5.58
C LEU A 18 2.81 37.86 6.60
N LEU A 19 2.80 36.63 6.08
CA LEU A 19 2.57 35.35 6.76
C LEU A 19 1.12 34.84 6.77
N PHE A 20 0.41 34.91 5.64
CA PHE A 20 -0.24 33.68 5.18
C PHE A 20 0.81 32.92 4.37
N GLN A 21 1.61 32.11 5.07
CA GLN A 21 2.29 31.01 4.40
C GLN A 21 1.17 30.09 3.91
N THR A 22 0.81 30.23 2.65
CA THR A 22 0.20 29.12 1.92
C THR A 22 1.19 27.98 2.06
N GLN A 23 0.90 26.99 2.91
CA GLN A 23 1.52 25.69 2.81
C GLN A 23 1.24 25.24 1.37
N SER A 24 2.23 25.37 0.50
CA SER A 24 2.28 24.54 -0.69
C SER A 24 2.34 23.12 -0.15
N HIS A 25 1.21 22.41 -0.16
CA HIS A 25 1.29 20.97 -0.29
C HIS A 25 2.15 20.75 -1.54
N SER A 26 3.35 20.23 -1.33
CA SER A 26 4.13 19.70 -2.42
C SER A 26 3.27 18.59 -2.98
N GLU A 27 2.60 18.85 -4.11
CA GLU A 27 1.99 17.80 -4.91
C GLU A 27 3.18 16.93 -5.30
N SER A 28 3.37 15.81 -4.59
CA SER A 28 4.43 14.86 -4.90
C SER A 28 4.24 14.45 -6.34
N GLU A 29 5.28 14.56 -7.18
CA GLU A 29 5.17 14.07 -8.54
C GLU A 29 4.71 12.60 -8.50
N PRO A 30 3.76 12.22 -9.37
CA PRO A 30 3.29 10.85 -9.44
C PRO A 30 4.46 9.88 -9.53
N LEU A 31 4.36 8.78 -8.80
CA LEU A 31 5.33 7.70 -8.92
C LEU A 31 5.30 7.20 -10.37
N ASP A 32 6.43 7.21 -11.10
CA ASP A 32 6.53 6.71 -12.48
C ASP A 32 7.38 5.44 -12.55
N PHE A 33 7.24 4.71 -13.65
CA PHE A 33 7.97 3.49 -13.94
C PHE A 33 8.75 3.59 -15.24
N GLU A 34 9.85 2.86 -15.34
CA GLU A 34 10.62 2.67 -16.56
C GLU A 34 9.99 1.64 -17.49
N LYS A 35 10.39 1.67 -18.76
CA LYS A 35 9.93 0.66 -19.73
C LYS A 35 10.53 -0.71 -19.40
N GLY A 36 9.68 -1.73 -19.32
CA GLY A 36 10.05 -3.11 -19.01
C GLY A 36 10.33 -3.35 -17.54
N GLU A 37 9.90 -2.43 -16.67
CA GLU A 37 10.18 -2.50 -15.24
C GLU A 37 9.53 -3.71 -14.59
N ARG A 38 10.29 -4.39 -13.73
CA ARG A 38 9.83 -5.56 -12.98
C ARG A 38 9.38 -5.12 -11.59
N ILE A 39 8.12 -5.38 -11.27
CA ILE A 39 7.50 -4.97 -10.01
C ILE A 39 7.16 -6.22 -9.20
N ALA A 40 7.67 -6.30 -7.99
CA ALA A 40 7.27 -7.31 -7.01
C ALA A 40 6.36 -6.69 -5.94
N ILE A 41 5.20 -7.30 -5.70
CA ILE A 41 4.33 -6.95 -4.56
C ILE A 41 4.58 -7.99 -3.47
N ILE A 42 4.98 -7.56 -2.28
CA ILE A 42 5.18 -8.40 -1.09
C ILE A 42 4.29 -7.91 0.04
N GLY A 43 4.02 -8.76 1.02
CA GLY A 43 3.17 -8.38 2.15
C GLY A 43 2.36 -9.52 2.71
N ASN A 44 1.54 -9.16 3.69
CA ASN A 44 0.63 -10.07 4.37
C ASN A 44 -0.60 -10.44 3.51
N THR A 45 -1.67 -10.90 4.17
CA THR A 45 -2.93 -11.31 3.53
C THR A 45 -3.55 -10.22 2.63
N PHE A 46 -3.34 -8.93 2.93
CA PHE A 46 -3.78 -7.84 2.04
C PHE A 46 -3.12 -7.94 0.66
N ALA A 47 -1.79 -8.04 0.62
CA ALA A 47 -1.04 -8.18 -0.63
C ALA A 47 -1.40 -9.49 -1.33
N GLU A 48 -1.39 -10.61 -0.61
CA GLU A 48 -1.70 -11.93 -1.16
C GLU A 48 -3.04 -11.91 -1.90
N ARG A 49 -4.11 -11.45 -1.28
CA ARG A 49 -5.45 -11.53 -1.88
C ARG A 49 -5.68 -10.55 -3.05
N MET A 50 -4.76 -9.62 -3.35
CA MET A 50 -4.88 -8.74 -4.53
C MET A 50 -4.96 -9.54 -5.83
N HIS A 51 -4.31 -10.71 -5.91
CA HIS A 51 -4.30 -11.54 -7.12
C HIS A 51 -5.67 -12.13 -7.47
N HIS A 52 -6.59 -12.22 -6.50
CA HIS A 52 -7.94 -12.73 -6.75
C HIS A 52 -8.82 -11.78 -7.55
N TYR A 53 -8.53 -10.48 -7.52
CA TYR A 53 -9.39 -9.45 -8.11
C TYR A 53 -8.72 -8.72 -9.28
N GLY A 54 -7.40 -8.50 -9.21
CA GLY A 54 -6.59 -7.96 -10.30
C GLY A 54 -6.73 -6.46 -10.56
N TYR A 55 -7.48 -5.73 -9.72
CA TYR A 55 -7.78 -4.31 -9.94
C TYR A 55 -6.53 -3.44 -9.98
N PHE A 56 -5.63 -3.54 -9.00
CA PHE A 56 -4.46 -2.68 -8.94
C PHE A 56 -3.52 -2.83 -10.15
N GLU A 57 -3.23 -4.07 -10.56
CA GLU A 57 -2.43 -4.32 -11.76
C GLU A 57 -3.14 -3.80 -13.02
N THR A 58 -4.48 -3.90 -13.08
CA THR A 58 -5.25 -3.34 -14.20
C THR A 58 -5.10 -1.83 -14.30
N PHE A 59 -5.17 -1.12 -13.15
CA PHE A 59 -4.93 0.32 -13.13
C PHE A 59 -3.52 0.67 -13.59
N LEU A 60 -2.49 0.00 -13.07
CA LEU A 60 -1.11 0.27 -13.47
C LEU A 60 -0.87 0.01 -14.96
N GLN A 61 -1.35 -1.11 -15.50
CA GLN A 61 -1.22 -1.40 -16.93
C GLN A 61 -2.00 -0.40 -17.79
N GLY A 62 -3.15 0.09 -17.31
CA GLY A 62 -3.95 1.11 -17.99
C GLY A 62 -3.34 2.51 -17.96
N LEU A 63 -2.67 2.89 -16.86
CA LEU A 63 -1.94 4.15 -16.72
C LEU A 63 -0.68 4.17 -17.60
N TYR A 64 -0.04 3.02 -17.74
CA TYR A 64 1.26 2.88 -18.39
C TYR A 64 1.27 1.90 -19.56
N PRO A 65 0.39 2.06 -20.57
CA PRO A 65 0.19 1.06 -21.63
C PRO A 65 1.46 0.80 -22.45
N ASP A 66 2.34 1.79 -22.58
CA ASP A 66 3.58 1.69 -23.37
C ASP A 66 4.79 1.21 -22.56
N LYS A 67 4.70 1.20 -21.23
CA LYS A 67 5.82 0.82 -20.35
C LYS A 67 6.03 -0.69 -20.28
N ASN A 68 5.05 -1.53 -20.67
CA ASN A 68 5.18 -2.99 -20.64
C ASN A 68 5.62 -3.53 -19.25
N LEU A 69 4.92 -3.09 -18.19
CA LEU A 69 5.25 -3.44 -16.81
C LEU A 69 5.13 -4.94 -16.54
N ILE A 70 6.07 -5.50 -15.79
CA ILE A 70 6.09 -6.92 -15.43
C ILE A 70 5.81 -7.07 -13.94
N ILE A 71 4.56 -7.32 -13.57
CA ILE A 71 4.11 -7.34 -12.18
C ILE A 71 3.93 -8.77 -11.67
N ARG A 72 4.49 -9.07 -10.48
CA ARG A 72 4.36 -10.34 -9.77
C ARG A 72 4.03 -10.13 -8.31
N ASN A 73 3.06 -10.89 -7.82
CA ASN A 73 2.60 -10.82 -6.43
C ASN A 73 3.15 -12.01 -5.64
N LEU A 74 3.99 -11.71 -4.66
CA LEU A 74 4.63 -12.63 -3.72
C LEU A 74 4.03 -12.50 -2.31
N GLY A 75 2.84 -11.91 -2.16
CA GLY A 75 2.18 -11.81 -0.87
C GLY A 75 1.88 -13.18 -0.27
N TRP A 76 1.98 -13.27 1.05
CA TRP A 76 1.72 -14.51 1.80
C TRP A 76 0.92 -14.21 3.06
N SER A 77 -0.14 -14.97 3.27
CA SER A 77 -1.07 -14.75 4.38
C SER A 77 -0.34 -14.90 5.73
N ALA A 78 -0.63 -13.99 6.66
CA ALA A 78 -0.02 -13.93 7.99
C ALA A 78 1.47 -13.56 8.07
N ASP A 79 2.12 -13.15 6.97
CA ASP A 79 3.49 -12.64 7.04
C ASP A 79 3.57 -11.32 7.81
N GLU A 80 4.61 -11.17 8.63
CA GLU A 80 5.11 -9.88 9.11
C GLU A 80 6.44 -9.54 8.42
N ILE A 81 6.94 -8.33 8.65
CA ILE A 81 8.25 -7.86 8.16
C ILE A 81 9.42 -8.81 8.49
N ASP A 82 9.41 -9.48 9.64
CA ASP A 82 10.48 -10.39 10.08
C ASP A 82 10.00 -11.79 10.54
N LEU A 83 8.69 -11.99 10.69
CA LEU A 83 8.10 -13.31 10.97
C LEU A 83 7.39 -13.86 9.73
N LYS A 84 8.08 -14.73 8.99
CA LYS A 84 7.58 -15.37 7.76
C LYS A 84 7.71 -16.89 7.85
N PRO A 85 6.83 -17.59 8.59
CA PRO A 85 6.94 -19.03 8.77
C PRO A 85 6.79 -19.76 7.44
N ARG A 86 7.76 -20.62 7.10
CA ARG A 86 7.77 -21.47 5.91
C ARG A 86 8.16 -22.89 6.27
N GLU A 87 7.73 -23.82 5.43
CA GLU A 87 8.23 -25.19 5.48
C GLU A 87 9.74 -25.19 5.18
N ASP A 88 10.50 -26.08 5.84
CA ASP A 88 11.94 -26.14 5.66
C ASP A 88 12.32 -26.45 4.20
N LYS A 89 13.37 -25.76 3.72
CA LYS A 89 13.90 -25.79 2.34
C LYS A 89 12.93 -25.33 1.24
N VAL A 90 11.75 -24.79 1.58
CA VAL A 90 10.90 -24.12 0.60
C VAL A 90 11.47 -22.70 0.37
N PRO A 91 11.59 -22.24 -0.91
CA PRO A 91 12.09 -20.92 -1.23
C PRO A 91 11.40 -19.82 -0.43
N VAL A 92 12.21 -18.98 0.21
CA VAL A 92 11.76 -17.83 1.01
C VAL A 92 11.63 -16.58 0.13
N GLU A 93 11.16 -15.48 0.70
CA GLU A 93 10.93 -14.23 -0.02
C GLU A 93 12.15 -13.79 -0.85
N ASP A 94 13.34 -13.78 -0.23
CA ASP A 94 14.60 -13.40 -0.89
C ASP A 94 14.95 -14.29 -2.10
N ASP A 95 14.66 -15.59 -2.06
CA ASP A 95 14.90 -16.50 -3.18
C ASP A 95 14.02 -16.11 -4.39
N TRP A 96 12.77 -15.74 -4.12
CA TRP A 96 11.84 -15.31 -5.15
C TRP A 96 12.17 -13.92 -5.68
N LEU A 97 12.50 -12.97 -4.82
CA LEU A 97 12.96 -11.64 -5.24
C LEU A 97 14.23 -11.75 -6.09
N SER A 98 15.19 -12.59 -5.69
CA SER A 98 16.40 -12.88 -6.48
C SER A 98 16.09 -13.50 -7.85
N SER A 99 15.06 -14.36 -7.93
CA SER A 99 14.62 -14.98 -9.19
C SER A 99 13.91 -13.98 -10.10
N LEU A 100 13.05 -13.12 -9.54
CA LEU A 100 12.24 -12.16 -10.28
C LEU A 100 13.01 -10.88 -10.64
N LYS A 101 14.05 -10.54 -9.88
CA LYS A 101 14.91 -9.38 -10.09
C LYS A 101 14.14 -8.05 -10.16
N PRO A 102 13.23 -7.76 -9.21
CA PRO A 102 12.37 -6.58 -9.30
C PRO A 102 13.19 -5.30 -9.25
N ASP A 103 12.85 -4.35 -10.12
CA ASP A 103 13.35 -2.98 -10.10
C ASP A 103 12.57 -2.13 -9.09
N THR A 104 11.26 -2.40 -8.92
CA THR A 104 10.43 -1.85 -7.83
C THR A 104 9.86 -2.96 -6.94
N ILE A 105 9.89 -2.73 -5.62
CA ILE A 105 9.22 -3.54 -4.61
C ILE A 105 8.10 -2.70 -3.97
N ILE A 106 6.88 -3.21 -3.96
CA ILE A 106 5.74 -2.65 -3.23
C ILE A 106 5.49 -3.55 -2.02
N ALA A 107 5.69 -3.03 -0.82
CA ALA A 107 5.63 -3.78 0.43
C ALA A 107 4.44 -3.37 1.30
N CYS A 108 3.49 -4.29 1.50
CA CYS A 108 2.25 -4.03 2.24
C CYS A 108 2.26 -4.77 3.59
N PHE A 109 2.58 -4.04 4.67
CA PHE A 109 2.73 -4.57 6.03
C PHE A 109 2.08 -3.66 7.07
N GLY A 110 2.20 -4.01 8.36
CA GLY A 110 1.73 -3.20 9.50
C GLY A 110 0.46 -3.76 10.16
N LEU A 111 -0.40 -4.48 9.42
CA LEU A 111 -1.64 -5.02 10.00
C LEU A 111 -1.36 -6.10 11.04
N ASN A 112 -0.49 -7.07 10.72
CA ASN A 112 -0.20 -8.19 11.61
C ASN A 112 0.58 -7.70 12.83
N GLU A 113 1.57 -6.84 12.58
CA GLU A 113 2.39 -6.20 13.61
C GLU A 113 1.54 -5.35 14.57
N SER A 114 0.44 -4.75 14.09
CA SER A 114 -0.48 -3.96 14.93
C SER A 114 -1.20 -4.74 16.03
N TYR A 115 -1.14 -6.08 16.01
CA TYR A 115 -1.70 -6.90 17.08
C TYR A 115 -0.82 -6.92 18.34
N ASP A 116 0.45 -6.51 18.24
CA ASP A 116 1.32 -6.33 19.42
C ASP A 116 0.94 -5.09 20.25
N GLY A 117 0.14 -4.17 19.67
CA GLY A 117 -0.39 -2.98 20.32
C GLY A 117 0.60 -1.81 20.34
N ILE A 118 0.10 -0.63 20.75
CA ILE A 118 0.84 0.65 20.67
C ILE A 118 2.17 0.61 21.45
N GLY A 119 2.28 -0.20 22.50
CA GLY A 119 3.50 -0.33 23.28
C GLY A 119 4.69 -0.89 22.50
N ALA A 120 4.46 -1.59 21.39
CA ALA A 120 5.49 -2.22 20.56
C ALA A 120 5.95 -1.35 19.36
N ILE A 121 5.47 -0.11 19.26
CA ILE A 121 5.85 0.81 18.17
C ILE A 121 7.37 1.04 18.10
N PRO A 122 8.10 1.29 19.20
CA PRO A 122 9.55 1.48 19.13
C PRO A 122 10.27 0.28 18.52
N GLU A 123 9.90 -0.94 18.92
CA GLU A 123 10.47 -2.17 18.38
C GLU A 123 10.04 -2.42 16.93
N PHE A 124 8.78 -2.12 16.59
CA PHE A 124 8.29 -2.22 15.22
C PHE A 124 9.04 -1.28 14.26
N GLU A 125 9.28 -0.03 14.64
CA GLU A 125 10.06 0.91 13.82
C GLU A 125 11.48 0.39 13.57
N GLU A 126 12.15 -0.13 14.61
CA GLU A 126 13.50 -0.70 14.46
C GLU A 126 13.49 -1.92 13.52
N ARG A 127 12.50 -2.81 13.65
CA ARG A 127 12.35 -3.97 12.76
C ARG A 127 12.07 -3.53 11.32
N LEU A 128 11.19 -2.53 11.13
CA LEU A 128 10.81 -2.04 9.81
C LEU A 128 11.99 -1.36 9.12
N GLU A 129 12.77 -0.55 9.84
CA GLU A 129 14.00 0.04 9.33
C GLU A 129 14.98 -1.02 8.85
N LYS A 130 15.24 -2.06 9.66
CA LYS A 130 16.12 -3.17 9.26
C LYS A 130 15.61 -3.90 8.02
N TYR A 131 14.30 -4.10 7.93
CA TYR A 131 13.69 -4.76 6.78
C TYR A 131 13.80 -3.93 5.50
N ILE A 132 13.59 -2.61 5.59
CA ILE A 132 13.81 -1.68 4.47
C ILE A 132 15.27 -1.71 4.03
N ASP A 133 16.20 -1.59 4.99
CA ASP A 133 17.63 -1.60 4.73
C ASP A 133 18.03 -2.91 4.03
N HIS A 134 17.52 -4.06 4.50
CA HIS A 134 17.72 -5.36 3.85
C HIS A 134 17.23 -5.39 2.40
N LEU A 135 16.01 -4.92 2.12
CA LEU A 135 15.45 -4.94 0.76
C LEU A 135 16.23 -4.05 -0.21
N LEU A 136 16.69 -2.88 0.26
CA LEU A 136 17.48 -1.95 -0.54
C LEU A 136 18.91 -2.48 -0.79
N ASP A 137 19.57 -3.01 0.24
CA ASP A 137 20.95 -3.48 0.17
C ASP A 137 21.09 -4.81 -0.57
N SER A 138 20.05 -5.64 -0.60
CA SER A 138 20.07 -6.97 -1.23
C SER A 138 20.27 -6.92 -2.75
N ASN A 139 19.96 -5.79 -3.41
CA ASN A 139 20.18 -5.59 -4.85
C ASN A 139 19.68 -6.76 -5.71
N PHE A 140 18.44 -7.21 -5.48
CA PHE A 140 17.86 -8.37 -6.17
C PHE A 140 17.88 -8.23 -7.70
N ASN A 141 17.80 -7.00 -8.24
CA ASN A 141 17.83 -6.75 -9.68
C ASN A 141 19.23 -6.86 -10.30
N GLY A 142 20.30 -6.81 -9.49
CA GLY A 142 21.70 -6.80 -9.92
C GLY A 142 22.18 -5.48 -10.56
N LYS A 143 21.35 -4.44 -10.58
CA LYS A 143 21.62 -3.11 -11.16
C LYS A 143 21.86 -2.04 -10.09
N GLY A 144 21.43 -2.29 -8.86
CA GLY A 144 21.28 -1.28 -7.81
C GLY A 144 19.98 -0.49 -7.97
N ASN A 145 19.80 0.52 -7.12
CA ASN A 145 18.69 1.48 -7.15
C ASN A 145 17.30 0.84 -7.17
N THR A 146 17.09 -0.27 -6.43
CA THR A 146 15.75 -0.82 -6.24
C THR A 146 14.86 0.25 -5.61
N GLN A 147 13.73 0.55 -6.26
CA GLN A 147 12.73 1.44 -5.68
C GLN A 147 11.88 0.64 -4.69
N LEU A 148 11.70 1.18 -3.48
CA LEU A 148 10.84 0.60 -2.47
C LEU A 148 9.67 1.54 -2.17
N ILE A 149 8.47 0.97 -2.20
CA ILE A 149 7.22 1.65 -1.88
C ILE A 149 6.56 0.90 -0.72
N LEU A 150 6.45 1.54 0.44
CA LEU A 150 5.69 1.00 1.56
C LEU A 150 4.21 1.37 1.41
N VAL A 151 3.34 0.44 1.79
CA VAL A 151 1.89 0.63 1.75
C VAL A 151 1.34 0.35 3.14
N SER A 152 0.63 1.32 3.72
CA SER A 152 0.06 1.17 5.07
C SER A 152 -1.14 0.20 5.09
N PRO A 153 -1.53 -0.30 6.27
CA PRO A 153 -2.76 -1.06 6.44
C PRO A 153 -4.01 -0.22 6.09
N ILE A 154 -5.09 -0.89 5.73
CA ILE A 154 -6.41 -0.25 5.68
C ILE A 154 -6.98 -0.04 7.08
N ALA A 155 -7.99 0.83 7.20
CA ALA A 155 -8.82 0.93 8.39
C ALA A 155 -9.64 -0.34 8.62
N TYR A 156 -9.82 -0.69 9.90
CA TYR A 156 -10.66 -1.77 10.38
C TYR A 156 -12.15 -1.41 10.22
N GLU A 157 -12.92 -2.32 9.64
CA GLU A 157 -14.36 -2.16 9.43
C GLU A 157 -15.18 -2.87 10.52
N GLN A 158 -16.11 -2.15 11.15
CA GLN A 158 -17.05 -2.74 12.11
C GLN A 158 -18.12 -3.58 11.39
N MET A 159 -17.98 -4.90 11.38
CA MET A 159 -18.97 -5.79 10.74
C MET A 159 -20.06 -6.34 11.67
N SER A 160 -19.81 -6.42 12.98
CA SER A 160 -20.80 -6.87 13.97
C SER A 160 -20.39 -6.44 15.37
N GLU A 161 -21.28 -6.51 16.36
CA GLU A 161 -20.95 -6.24 17.77
C GLU A 161 -20.12 -7.36 18.44
N HIS A 162 -19.88 -8.49 17.77
CA HIS A 162 -19.18 -9.65 18.32
C HIS A 162 -17.70 -9.74 17.94
N ILE A 163 -17.20 -8.79 17.16
CA ILE A 163 -15.79 -8.67 16.81
C ILE A 163 -15.17 -7.49 17.58
N PRO A 164 -13.83 -7.37 17.64
CA PRO A 164 -13.19 -6.22 18.26
C PRO A 164 -13.78 -4.88 17.80
N ASP A 165 -13.84 -3.94 18.73
CA ASP A 165 -14.33 -2.58 18.49
C ASP A 165 -13.43 -1.86 17.46
N ALA A 166 -14.06 -1.31 16.43
CA ALA A 166 -13.38 -0.69 15.31
C ALA A 166 -12.68 0.60 15.69
N ASP A 167 -13.24 1.42 16.58
CA ASP A 167 -12.61 2.67 17.00
C ASP A 167 -11.29 2.37 17.73
N SER A 168 -11.33 1.42 18.68
CA SER A 168 -10.14 0.97 19.42
C SER A 168 -9.09 0.34 18.51
N ARG A 169 -9.51 -0.46 17.52
CA ARG A 169 -8.59 -1.05 16.53
C ARG A 169 -7.99 -0.03 15.59
N ASN A 170 -8.78 0.96 15.17
CA ASN A 170 -8.34 2.01 14.27
C ASN A 170 -7.37 2.99 14.94
N GLU A 171 -7.48 3.25 16.24
CA GLU A 171 -6.47 4.03 17.00
C GLU A 171 -5.09 3.37 16.93
N ILE A 172 -5.04 2.03 17.08
CA ILE A 172 -3.79 1.27 16.98
C ILE A 172 -3.28 1.30 15.53
N LEU A 173 -4.13 1.00 14.55
CA LEU A 173 -3.73 0.98 13.13
C LEU A 173 -3.25 2.34 12.63
N GLU A 174 -3.87 3.43 13.06
CA GLU A 174 -3.42 4.79 12.76
C GLU A 174 -2.00 5.02 13.28
N THR A 175 -1.70 4.55 14.49
CA THR A 175 -0.37 4.67 15.09
C THR A 175 0.68 3.88 14.31
N TYR A 176 0.35 2.66 13.87
CA TYR A 176 1.25 1.86 13.03
C TYR A 176 1.44 2.46 11.63
N ALA A 177 0.38 2.99 11.02
CA ALA A 177 0.47 3.67 9.72
C ALA A 177 1.39 4.91 9.79
N LYS A 178 1.27 5.72 10.86
CA LYS A 178 2.16 6.85 11.11
C LYS A 178 3.60 6.42 11.34
N ALA A 179 3.84 5.38 12.14
CA ALA A 179 5.18 4.84 12.36
C ALA A 179 5.82 4.37 11.03
N MET A 180 5.04 3.73 10.15
CA MET A 180 5.50 3.35 8.81
C MET A 180 5.83 4.57 7.94
N GLU A 181 5.01 5.61 7.97
CA GLU A 181 5.25 6.88 7.25
C GLU A 181 6.55 7.54 7.72
N GLU A 182 6.75 7.63 9.03
CA GLU A 182 7.94 8.23 9.63
C GLU A 182 9.21 7.46 9.29
N VAL A 183 9.17 6.12 9.40
CA VAL A 183 10.28 5.25 8.99
C VAL A 183 10.56 5.39 7.48
N ALA A 184 9.53 5.43 6.65
CA ALA A 184 9.68 5.61 5.21
C ALA A 184 10.39 6.94 4.89
N ALA A 185 9.98 8.03 5.55
CA ALA A 185 10.61 9.33 5.42
C ALA A 185 12.08 9.33 5.89
N ARG A 186 12.38 8.67 7.02
CA ARG A 186 13.77 8.54 7.52
C ARG A 186 14.67 7.78 6.56
N ARG A 187 14.14 6.77 5.87
CA ARG A 187 14.87 5.95 4.88
C ARG A 187 14.79 6.50 3.45
N GLY A 188 14.04 7.57 3.21
CA GLY A 188 13.86 8.16 1.89
C GLY A 188 13.14 7.23 0.90
N VAL A 189 12.31 6.31 1.39
CA VAL A 189 11.48 5.43 0.57
C VAL A 189 10.07 5.99 0.43
N GLN A 190 9.37 5.60 -0.63
CA GLN A 190 8.03 6.12 -0.90
C GLN A 190 7.02 5.44 0.03
N PHE A 191 5.95 6.16 0.35
CA PHE A 191 4.88 5.68 1.24
C PHE A 191 3.52 5.98 0.63
N ILE A 192 2.66 4.97 0.58
CA ILE A 192 1.26 5.09 0.18
C ILE A 192 0.40 4.84 1.42
N ASP A 193 -0.30 5.89 1.87
CA ASP A 193 -1.23 5.77 2.98
C ASP A 193 -2.60 5.28 2.50
N LEU A 194 -2.98 4.09 2.95
CA LEU A 194 -4.32 3.53 2.79
C LEU A 194 -5.19 3.72 4.04
N PHE A 195 -4.62 3.90 5.22
CA PHE A 195 -5.38 3.99 6.47
C PHE A 195 -6.28 5.22 6.47
N THR A 196 -5.71 6.41 6.30
CA THR A 196 -6.46 7.68 6.35
C THR A 196 -7.62 7.73 5.35
N PRO A 197 -7.44 7.40 4.06
CA PRO A 197 -8.56 7.45 3.11
C PRO A 197 -9.57 6.32 3.30
N THR A 198 -9.18 5.16 3.84
CA THR A 198 -10.14 4.07 4.06
C THR A 198 -10.97 4.22 5.33
N LEU A 199 -10.50 4.98 6.33
CA LEU A 199 -11.25 5.23 7.57
C LEU A 199 -12.67 5.80 7.34
N PRO A 200 -12.88 6.89 6.56
CA PRO A 200 -14.22 7.34 6.24
C PRO A 200 -14.99 6.35 5.36
N LEU A 201 -14.31 5.65 4.44
CA LEU A 201 -14.94 4.68 3.53
C LEU A 201 -15.55 3.50 4.29
N VAL A 202 -14.84 2.94 5.27
CA VAL A 202 -15.37 1.82 6.10
C VAL A 202 -16.48 2.27 7.05
N LYS A 203 -16.55 3.56 7.39
CA LYS A 203 -17.68 4.11 8.17
C LYS A 203 -18.92 4.26 7.29
N GLU A 204 -18.75 4.72 6.06
CA GLU A 204 -19.83 4.85 5.08
C GLU A 204 -20.36 3.48 4.62
N SER A 205 -19.48 2.50 4.41
CA SER A 205 -19.85 1.14 3.99
C SER A 205 -20.78 0.47 5.00
N VAL A 206 -20.50 0.63 6.29
CA VAL A 206 -21.34 0.13 7.40
C VAL A 206 -22.70 0.81 7.39
N GLN A 207 -22.74 2.14 7.25
CA GLN A 207 -23.99 2.91 7.20
C GLN A 207 -24.86 2.57 5.99
N SER A 208 -24.24 2.30 4.84
CA SER A 208 -24.92 1.97 3.59
C SER A 208 -25.26 0.49 3.43
N GLY A 209 -24.83 -0.37 4.37
CA GLY A 209 -25.04 -1.82 4.31
C GLY A 209 -24.29 -2.52 3.18
N LYS A 210 -23.19 -1.92 2.70
CA LYS A 210 -22.33 -2.44 1.62
C LYS A 210 -20.92 -2.64 2.16
N PRO A 211 -20.66 -3.70 2.94
CA PRO A 211 -19.36 -3.88 3.59
C PRO A 211 -18.24 -3.97 2.55
N LEU A 212 -17.05 -3.47 2.92
CA LEU A 212 -15.84 -3.54 2.09
C LEU A 212 -14.96 -4.73 2.45
N THR A 213 -15.16 -5.32 3.61
CA THR A 213 -14.44 -6.47 4.13
C THR A 213 -15.35 -7.67 4.36
N ILE A 214 -14.74 -8.84 4.58
CA ILE A 214 -15.46 -10.07 4.94
C ILE A 214 -15.38 -10.38 6.44
N ASN A 215 -14.43 -9.78 7.17
CA ASN A 215 -14.20 -10.04 8.59
C ASN A 215 -13.60 -8.83 9.35
N GLY A 216 -13.74 -7.61 8.82
CA GLY A 216 -13.20 -6.38 9.39
C GLY A 216 -11.80 -5.99 8.91
N ILE A 217 -11.01 -6.94 8.39
CA ILE A 217 -9.62 -6.69 7.94
C ILE A 217 -9.32 -7.16 6.51
N HIS A 218 -10.01 -8.18 6.02
CA HIS A 218 -9.78 -8.72 4.69
C HIS A 218 -10.82 -8.17 3.72
N LEU A 219 -10.37 -7.45 2.70
CA LEU A 219 -11.25 -6.86 1.69
C LEU A 219 -11.99 -7.93 0.88
N ASN A 220 -13.22 -7.60 0.50
CA ASN A 220 -13.98 -8.27 -0.54
C ASN A 220 -13.70 -7.61 -1.91
N GLN A 221 -14.44 -8.01 -2.95
CA GLN A 221 -14.26 -7.46 -4.29
C GLN A 221 -14.45 -5.93 -4.35
N LEU A 222 -15.50 -5.40 -3.70
CA LEU A 222 -15.77 -3.97 -3.66
C LEU A 222 -14.67 -3.22 -2.88
N GLY A 223 -14.21 -3.79 -1.77
CA GLY A 223 -13.10 -3.25 -1.00
C GLY A 223 -11.81 -3.16 -1.82
N TYR A 224 -11.44 -4.23 -2.53
CA TYR A 224 -10.27 -4.21 -3.41
C TYR A 224 -10.43 -3.25 -4.59
N TRP A 225 -11.64 -3.06 -5.10
CA TRP A 225 -11.91 -2.05 -6.13
C TRP A 225 -11.60 -0.64 -5.60
N HIS A 226 -12.13 -0.25 -4.44
CA HIS A 226 -11.84 1.06 -3.82
C HIS A 226 -10.36 1.25 -3.49
N VAL A 227 -9.76 0.27 -2.81
CA VAL A 227 -8.37 0.41 -2.35
C VAL A 227 -7.38 0.39 -3.50
N SER A 228 -7.61 -0.43 -4.54
CA SER A 228 -6.73 -0.42 -5.72
C SER A 228 -6.74 0.92 -6.44
N ARG A 229 -7.88 1.64 -6.42
CA ARG A 229 -7.99 2.99 -6.95
C ARG A 229 -7.20 3.99 -6.10
N LEU A 230 -7.32 3.92 -4.77
CA LEU A 230 -6.52 4.74 -3.86
C LEU A 230 -5.02 4.53 -4.07
N MET A 231 -4.58 3.28 -4.22
CA MET A 231 -3.19 2.98 -4.56
C MET A 231 -2.80 3.57 -5.92
N ALA A 232 -3.65 3.42 -6.95
CA ALA A 232 -3.38 3.93 -8.29
C ALA A 232 -3.29 5.46 -8.35
N ASN A 233 -3.99 6.19 -7.47
CA ASN A 233 -3.89 7.66 -7.39
C ASN A 233 -2.45 8.11 -7.10
N ALA A 234 -1.68 7.36 -6.31
CA ALA A 234 -0.27 7.66 -6.05
C ALA A 234 0.60 7.58 -7.32
N PHE A 235 0.13 6.88 -8.35
CA PHE A 235 0.76 6.74 -9.67
C PHE A 235 0.08 7.64 -10.72
N GLY A 236 -0.69 8.65 -10.30
CA GLY A 236 -1.31 9.62 -11.20
C GLY A 236 -2.64 9.17 -11.82
N PHE A 237 -3.28 8.12 -11.29
CA PHE A 237 -4.68 7.86 -11.64
C PHE A 237 -5.58 8.98 -11.16
N VAL A 238 -6.43 9.48 -12.07
CA VAL A 238 -7.46 10.47 -11.78
C VAL A 238 -8.81 9.84 -12.07
N GLU A 239 -9.69 9.86 -11.09
CA GLU A 239 -11.05 9.33 -11.25
C GLU A 239 -11.83 10.17 -12.28
N PRO A 240 -12.53 9.54 -13.23
CA PRO A 240 -13.42 10.27 -14.13
C PRO A 240 -14.61 10.87 -13.37
N GLU A 241 -14.94 12.14 -13.66
CA GLU A 241 -15.91 12.91 -12.87
C GLU A 241 -17.32 12.29 -12.81
N VAL A 242 -17.84 11.69 -13.90
CA VAL A 242 -19.07 10.86 -13.92
C VAL A 242 -19.07 9.94 -15.15
N GLY A 243 -19.43 8.66 -14.96
CA GLY A 243 -19.90 7.78 -16.04
C GLY A 243 -18.88 7.58 -17.17
N GLY A 244 -17.72 7.01 -16.83
CA GLY A 244 -16.64 6.70 -17.79
C GLY A 244 -17.12 5.94 -19.02
N ASP A 245 -16.32 5.99 -20.10
CA ASP A 245 -16.68 5.37 -21.37
C ASP A 245 -16.95 3.86 -21.15
N PRO A 246 -18.17 3.36 -21.45
CA PRO A 246 -18.48 1.94 -21.36
C PRO A 246 -17.53 1.05 -22.15
N GLU A 247 -16.96 1.57 -23.24
CA GLU A 247 -15.94 0.87 -24.03
C GLU A 247 -14.63 0.72 -23.24
N GLU A 248 -14.17 1.79 -22.62
CA GLU A 248 -12.96 1.79 -21.79
C GLU A 248 -13.15 0.88 -20.57
N HIS A 249 -14.33 0.92 -19.95
CA HIS A 249 -14.66 0.00 -18.88
C HIS A 249 -14.61 -1.46 -19.34
N ARG A 250 -15.20 -1.78 -20.49
CA ARG A 250 -15.14 -3.13 -21.05
C ARG A 250 -13.70 -3.56 -21.36
N LYS A 251 -12.89 -2.70 -21.96
CA LYS A 251 -11.46 -2.99 -22.21
C LYS A 251 -10.68 -3.21 -20.91
N ALA A 252 -10.96 -2.44 -19.86
CA ALA A 252 -10.33 -2.61 -18.56
C ALA A 252 -10.73 -3.96 -17.92
N GLU A 253 -11.99 -4.37 -18.06
CA GLU A 253 -12.45 -5.68 -17.59
C GLU A 253 -11.83 -6.83 -18.40
N ASP A 254 -11.77 -6.73 -19.74
CA ASP A 254 -11.09 -7.71 -20.60
C ASP A 254 -9.60 -7.86 -20.19
N LEU A 255 -8.93 -6.74 -19.93
CA LEU A 255 -7.55 -6.72 -19.42
C LEU A 255 -7.44 -7.37 -18.04
N ARG A 256 -8.36 -7.05 -17.13
CA ARG A 256 -8.40 -7.61 -15.76
C ARG A 256 -8.57 -9.12 -15.77
N GLU A 257 -9.39 -9.67 -16.67
CA GLU A 257 -9.54 -11.12 -16.82
C GLU A 257 -8.23 -11.81 -17.23
N VAL A 258 -7.52 -11.24 -18.21
CA VAL A 258 -6.20 -11.76 -18.64
C VAL A 258 -5.18 -11.66 -17.50
N ILE A 259 -5.17 -10.54 -16.77
CA ILE A 259 -4.32 -10.33 -15.60
C ILE A 259 -4.60 -11.39 -14.53
N ASN A 260 -5.87 -11.64 -14.22
CA ASN A 260 -6.27 -12.64 -13.23
C ASN A 260 -5.83 -14.04 -13.63
N GLU A 261 -5.99 -14.41 -14.90
CA GLU A 261 -5.51 -15.71 -15.37
C GLU A 261 -3.98 -15.82 -15.27
N LYS A 262 -3.25 -14.79 -15.71
CA LYS A 262 -1.79 -14.71 -15.58
C LYS A 262 -1.36 -14.84 -14.11
N ASN A 263 -2.02 -14.11 -13.20
CA ASN A 263 -1.73 -14.14 -11.77
C ASN A 263 -2.01 -15.51 -11.14
N ARG A 264 -3.11 -16.15 -11.53
CA ARG A 264 -3.45 -17.52 -11.11
C ARG A 264 -2.38 -18.54 -11.52
N GLN A 265 -1.90 -18.48 -12.76
CA GLN A 265 -0.84 -19.37 -13.23
C GLN A 265 0.49 -19.12 -12.49
N PHE A 266 0.81 -17.86 -12.22
CA PHE A 266 1.98 -17.53 -11.40
C PHE A 266 1.83 -18.04 -9.96
N PHE A 267 0.66 -17.87 -9.34
CA PHE A 267 0.38 -18.33 -7.98
C PHE A 267 0.58 -19.84 -7.85
N TYR A 268 0.14 -20.65 -8.82
CA TYR A 268 0.38 -22.10 -8.78
C TYR A 268 1.86 -22.50 -8.87
N ARG A 269 2.70 -21.68 -9.50
CA ARG A 269 4.15 -21.86 -9.51
C ARG A 269 4.80 -21.38 -8.20
N TYR A 270 4.36 -20.24 -7.69
CA TYR A 270 4.89 -19.61 -6.49
C TYR A 270 4.51 -20.40 -5.22
N ARG A 271 3.23 -20.76 -5.08
CA ARG A 271 2.64 -21.52 -3.97
C ARG A 271 1.96 -22.80 -4.47
N PRO A 272 2.74 -23.81 -4.89
CA PRO A 272 2.16 -25.07 -5.30
C PRO A 272 1.56 -25.82 -4.10
N LEU A 273 0.50 -26.61 -4.35
CA LEU A 273 -0.23 -27.36 -3.32
C LEU A 273 0.64 -28.30 -2.46
N ASN A 274 1.80 -28.74 -2.97
CA ASN A 274 2.73 -29.62 -2.27
C ASN A 274 4.18 -29.09 -2.35
N SER A 275 4.40 -27.90 -1.80
CA SER A 275 5.73 -27.24 -1.77
C SER A 275 6.83 -28.12 -1.18
N CYS A 276 6.54 -28.88 -0.11
CA CYS A 276 7.47 -29.84 0.47
C CYS A 276 8.07 -30.87 -0.51
N TYR A 277 7.32 -31.28 -1.53
CA TYR A 277 7.77 -32.28 -2.52
C TYR A 277 8.45 -31.66 -3.73
N ILE A 278 8.10 -30.42 -4.05
CA ILE A 278 8.65 -29.73 -5.23
C ILE A 278 9.96 -29.02 -4.87
N TRP A 279 9.97 -28.39 -3.70
CA TRP A 279 11.07 -27.55 -3.23
C TRP A 279 11.65 -28.01 -1.89
N GLY A 280 10.77 -28.41 -0.96
CA GLY A 280 11.15 -28.66 0.42
C GLY A 280 11.84 -30.01 0.65
N GLN A 281 11.86 -30.42 1.92
CA GLN A 281 12.61 -31.58 2.41
C GLN A 281 12.33 -32.92 1.71
N ARG A 282 11.19 -33.09 1.02
CA ARG A 282 10.80 -34.35 0.37
C ARG A 282 11.10 -34.39 -1.13
N LYS A 283 11.78 -33.38 -1.66
CA LYS A 283 12.19 -33.32 -3.07
C LYS A 283 13.18 -34.43 -3.44
N GLU A 284 14.13 -34.71 -2.55
CA GLU A 284 15.16 -35.74 -2.69
C GLU A 284 15.23 -36.55 -1.38
N PRO A 285 14.32 -37.53 -1.18
CA PRO A 285 14.14 -38.26 0.07
C PRO A 285 15.23 -39.31 0.35
#